data_AF-L7LPX2-F1
#
_entry.id   AF-L7LPX2-F1
#
_cell.length_a   1.000
_cell.length_b   1.000
_cell.length_c   1.000
_cell.angle_alpha   90.00
_cell.angle_beta   90.00
_cell.angle_gamma   90.00
#
_symmetry.space_group_name_H-M   'P 1'
#
loop_
_entity.id
_entity.type
_entity.pdbx_description
1 polymer ?
#
loop_
_entity_poly.entity_id
_entity_poly.type
_entity_poly.pdbx_seq_one_letter_code
_entity_poly.pdbx_strand_id
1 'polypeptide(L)'
;MLLFARRILIFCTIAIGSFAEGSAEDVADSGTDPYGCSAEHAGEQGISGYKLLQKRVPLYLVMTTVDILRGYDASLGTDIECLSMEADTIESGSHDVTVTVYYNWKDNTTWHTFGQTFTFGQYSGGLNRMESQGLSGAPSGTYYFNYTTGGCAVVVVTDFGNRIRDDPEPKKETEGQETDGTDKQKESEGTTVNENDQPQCMVWATRGDVRGIQNCCEKYFTRHCVKNKKYQYTPNKCPNLSQVKTEL
;
A
#
# COMPACT_ATOMS: atom_id res chain seq x y z
N MET A 1 40.96 -4.81 -39.57
CA MET A 1 42.17 -4.13 -39.08
C MET A 1 41.98 -3.90 -37.59
N LEU A 2 42.79 -4.61 -36.78
CA LEU A 2 43.02 -4.57 -35.31
C LEU A 2 41.83 -4.39 -34.34
N LEU A 3 41.43 -5.36 -33.51
CA LEU A 3 42.09 -6.01 -32.33
C LEU A 3 42.34 -5.11 -31.11
N PHE A 4 42.21 -5.76 -29.94
CA PHE A 4 42.37 -5.31 -28.54
C PHE A 4 41.08 -4.79 -27.90
N ALA A 5 40.68 -5.15 -26.68
CA ALA A 5 41.23 -5.91 -25.54
C ALA A 5 40.09 -5.87 -24.48
N ARG A 6 39.99 -6.64 -23.40
CA ARG A 6 40.83 -7.57 -22.66
C ARG A 6 39.85 -8.32 -21.76
N ARG A 7 39.99 -9.64 -21.67
CA ARG A 7 39.28 -10.47 -20.69
C ARG A 7 39.79 -10.13 -19.29
N ILE A 8 38.89 -9.78 -18.37
CA ILE A 8 39.18 -9.77 -16.94
C ILE A 8 38.65 -11.09 -16.38
N LEU A 9 39.58 -11.99 -16.07
CA LEU A 9 39.34 -13.22 -15.31
C LEU A 9 39.32 -12.84 -13.83
N ILE A 10 38.14 -12.87 -13.21
CA ILE A 10 37.99 -12.78 -11.76
C ILE A 10 38.06 -14.21 -11.21
N PHE A 11 39.14 -14.51 -10.50
CA PHE A 11 39.27 -15.72 -9.68
C PHE A 11 38.40 -15.55 -8.45
N CYS A 12 37.33 -16.33 -8.34
CA CYS A 12 36.54 -16.46 -7.12
C CYS A 12 37.03 -17.70 -6.37
N THR A 13 37.84 -17.48 -5.33
CA THR A 13 38.27 -18.51 -4.37
C THR A 13 37.06 -18.95 -3.55
N ILE A 14 36.64 -20.20 -3.71
CA ILE A 14 35.64 -20.85 -2.86
C ILE A 14 36.34 -21.28 -1.57
N ALA A 15 36.05 -20.59 -0.46
CA ALA A 15 36.38 -21.07 0.88
C ALA A 15 35.39 -22.17 1.27
N ILE A 16 35.87 -23.41 1.39
CA ILE A 16 35.12 -24.55 1.91
C ILE A 16 35.18 -24.46 3.43
N GLY A 17 34.11 -23.99 4.06
CA GLY A 17 33.94 -24.05 5.51
C GLY A 17 33.46 -25.43 5.94
N SER A 18 34.20 -26.06 6.85
CA SER A 18 33.81 -27.30 7.53
C SER A 18 32.50 -27.12 8.31
N PHE A 19 31.55 -28.00 8.08
CA PHE A 19 30.37 -28.17 8.94
C PHE A 19 30.75 -29.02 10.14
N ALA A 20 30.54 -28.50 11.34
CA ALA A 20 30.58 -29.26 12.58
C ALA A 20 29.21 -29.94 12.76
N GLU A 21 29.22 -31.26 12.97
CA GLU A 21 28.07 -32.04 13.41
C GLU A 21 27.72 -31.65 14.86
N GLY A 22 26.63 -30.90 15.01
CA GLY A 22 26.00 -30.60 16.30
C GLY A 22 24.94 -31.65 16.61
N SER A 23 25.04 -32.25 17.79
CA SER A 23 24.12 -33.21 18.38
C SER A 23 22.70 -32.67 18.51
N ALA A 24 21.71 -33.48 18.11
CA ALA A 24 20.29 -33.21 18.34
C ALA A 24 19.96 -33.35 19.83
N GLU A 25 19.68 -32.23 20.48
CA GLU A 25 18.96 -32.19 21.75
C GLU A 25 17.47 -31.99 21.44
N ASP A 26 16.62 -32.84 22.03
CA ASP A 26 15.16 -32.78 21.96
C ASP A 26 14.66 -31.48 22.62
N VAL A 27 14.52 -30.42 21.82
CA VAL A 27 13.86 -29.18 22.22
C VAL A 27 12.36 -29.39 22.11
N ALA A 28 11.68 -29.32 23.26
CA ALA A 28 10.23 -29.29 23.33
C ALA A 28 9.68 -28.19 22.39
N ASP A 29 8.89 -28.62 21.41
CA ASP A 29 8.17 -27.81 20.43
C ASP A 29 7.13 -26.93 21.14
N SER A 30 7.59 -25.86 21.78
CA SER A 30 6.73 -24.70 22.01
C SER A 30 6.55 -24.09 20.63
N GLY A 31 5.46 -24.43 19.94
CA GLY A 31 5.15 -24.04 18.57
C GLY A 31 5.15 -22.52 18.34
N THR A 32 6.33 -21.92 18.35
CA THR A 32 6.62 -20.60 17.87
C THR A 32 6.54 -20.72 16.36
N ASP A 33 5.43 -20.22 15.80
CA ASP A 33 5.33 -19.94 14.37
C ASP A 33 6.70 -19.38 13.92
N PRO A 34 7.42 -20.03 12.99
CA PRO A 34 8.78 -19.62 12.62
C PRO A 34 8.83 -18.18 12.09
N TYR A 35 7.68 -17.57 11.81
CA TYR A 35 7.51 -16.19 11.41
C TYR A 35 7.09 -15.24 12.55
N GLY A 36 6.94 -15.71 13.79
CA GLY A 36 6.72 -14.89 14.98
C GLY A 36 5.42 -14.07 14.97
N CYS A 37 4.39 -14.54 14.27
CA CYS A 37 3.13 -13.82 14.09
C CYS A 37 2.28 -13.77 15.37
N SER A 38 2.65 -12.96 16.36
CA SER A 38 1.73 -12.65 17.46
C SER A 38 0.71 -11.63 17.00
N ALA A 39 -0.44 -12.11 16.52
CA ALA A 39 -1.57 -11.27 16.14
C ALA A 39 -2.11 -10.44 17.34
N GLU A 40 -1.75 -10.80 18.56
CA GLU A 40 -2.21 -10.15 19.79
C GLU A 40 -1.43 -8.86 20.12
N HIS A 41 -0.28 -8.61 19.48
CA HIS A 41 0.53 -7.39 19.68
C HIS A 41 0.61 -6.49 18.44
N ALA A 42 -0.41 -6.57 17.59
CA ALA A 42 -0.60 -5.68 16.45
C ALA A 42 -0.64 -4.20 16.89
N GLY A 43 0.48 -3.49 16.79
CA GLY A 43 0.56 -2.03 17.00
C GLY A 43 1.67 -1.57 17.95
N GLU A 44 2.01 -2.35 18.99
CA GLU A 44 2.92 -1.85 20.05
C GLU A 44 4.40 -2.16 19.82
N GLN A 45 4.73 -3.15 18.99
CA GLN A 45 6.12 -3.55 18.73
C GLN A 45 6.52 -3.54 17.24
N GLY A 46 5.62 -3.06 16.36
CA GLY A 46 5.86 -2.99 14.92
C GLY A 46 6.65 -1.75 14.48
N ILE A 47 7.16 -1.78 13.25
CA ILE A 47 7.63 -0.53 12.59
C ILE A 47 6.40 0.34 12.28
N SER A 48 6.54 1.66 12.37
CA SER A 48 5.42 2.56 12.01
C SER A 48 5.18 2.57 10.50
N GLY A 49 3.97 2.93 10.08
CA GLY A 49 3.60 3.10 8.66
C GLY A 49 4.55 4.04 7.92
N TYR A 50 4.93 5.16 8.56
CA TYR A 50 5.93 6.09 8.00
C TYR A 50 7.30 5.43 7.77
N LYS A 51 7.75 4.54 8.66
CA LYS A 51 9.04 3.83 8.53
C LYS A 51 8.99 2.68 7.52
N LEU A 52 7.80 2.10 7.31
CA LEU A 52 7.58 1.10 6.26
C LEU A 52 7.80 1.71 4.87
N LEU A 53 7.33 2.95 4.66
CA LEU A 53 7.56 3.67 3.41
C LEU A 53 9.04 4.07 3.31
N GLN A 54 9.80 3.31 2.55
CA GLN A 54 11.20 3.59 2.26
C GLN A 54 11.32 4.20 0.86
N LYS A 55 12.18 5.21 0.76
CA LYS A 55 12.46 5.88 -0.51
C LYS A 55 12.96 4.86 -1.54
N ARG A 56 12.34 4.87 -2.73
CA ARG A 56 12.66 3.94 -3.83
C ARG A 56 12.44 2.45 -3.55
N VAL A 57 11.69 2.09 -2.51
CA VAL A 57 11.31 0.69 -2.24
C VAL A 57 9.84 0.48 -2.63
N PRO A 58 9.56 -0.45 -3.56
CA PRO A 58 8.20 -0.67 -4.02
C PRO A 58 7.37 -1.46 -3.02
N LEU A 59 6.12 -1.03 -2.85
CA LEU A 59 5.06 -1.77 -2.16
C LEU A 59 3.98 -2.14 -3.17
N TYR A 60 3.47 -3.36 -3.05
CA TYR A 60 2.45 -3.92 -3.93
C TYR A 60 1.17 -4.11 -3.13
N LEU A 61 0.04 -3.64 -3.67
CA LEU A 61 -1.27 -3.91 -3.10
C LEU A 61 -1.64 -5.36 -3.42
N VAL A 62 -1.65 -6.22 -2.42
CA VAL A 62 -1.89 -7.66 -2.62
C VAL A 62 -3.34 -8.01 -2.43
N MET A 63 -3.96 -7.49 -1.37
CA MET A 63 -5.36 -7.75 -1.05
C MET A 63 -6.06 -6.45 -0.68
N THR A 64 -7.35 -6.36 -0.98
CA THR A 64 -8.19 -5.24 -0.54
C THR A 64 -9.65 -5.66 -0.41
N THR A 65 -10.37 -4.98 0.47
CA THR A 65 -11.85 -4.99 0.52
C THR A 65 -12.45 -3.66 0.08
N VAL A 66 -11.60 -2.68 -0.27
CA VAL A 66 -12.04 -1.38 -0.76
C VAL A 66 -12.55 -1.54 -2.19
N ASP A 67 -13.82 -1.27 -2.41
CA ASP A 67 -14.47 -1.40 -3.73
C ASP A 67 -14.12 -0.26 -4.70
N ILE A 68 -13.41 0.78 -4.24
CA ILE A 68 -13.05 1.96 -5.05
C ILE A 68 -12.20 1.63 -6.29
N LEU A 69 -11.47 0.52 -6.27
CA LEU A 69 -10.71 0.06 -7.43
C LEU A 69 -11.63 -0.35 -8.59
N ARG A 70 -12.94 -0.48 -8.36
CA ARG A 70 -13.94 -0.63 -9.42
C ARG A 70 -14.33 0.73 -9.98
N GLY A 71 -14.06 0.92 -11.27
CA GLY A 71 -14.59 2.05 -12.02
C GLY A 71 -14.01 3.39 -11.63
N TYR A 72 -12.72 3.49 -11.30
CA TYR A 72 -12.01 4.78 -11.17
C TYR A 72 -12.37 5.71 -12.34
N ASP A 73 -12.59 5.13 -13.50
CA ASP A 73 -13.41 5.70 -14.56
C ASP A 73 -14.69 4.87 -14.76
N ALA A 74 -15.85 5.42 -14.36
CA ALA A 74 -17.13 4.77 -14.56
C ALA A 74 -17.49 4.63 -16.05
N SER A 75 -16.87 5.42 -16.93
CA SER A 75 -17.04 5.32 -18.37
C SER A 75 -16.25 4.16 -18.99
N LEU A 76 -15.11 3.78 -18.39
CA LEU A 76 -14.34 2.62 -18.83
C LEU A 76 -14.89 1.31 -18.26
N GLY A 77 -15.53 1.34 -17.08
CA GLY A 77 -16.14 0.16 -16.46
C GLY A 77 -15.13 -0.95 -16.11
N THR A 78 -13.83 -0.66 -16.18
CA THR A 78 -12.76 -1.61 -15.91
C THR A 78 -12.28 -1.50 -14.47
N ASP A 79 -11.93 -2.65 -13.88
CA ASP A 79 -11.32 -2.70 -12.56
C ASP A 79 -9.84 -2.35 -12.68
N ILE A 80 -9.27 -1.68 -11.68
CA ILE A 80 -7.82 -1.51 -11.56
C ILE A 80 -7.18 -2.81 -11.06
N GLU A 81 -5.99 -3.14 -11.57
CA GLU A 81 -5.16 -4.26 -11.14
C GLU A 81 -3.68 -3.90 -11.04
N CYS A 82 -2.91 -4.79 -10.41
CA CYS A 82 -1.45 -4.67 -10.29
C CYS A 82 -0.98 -3.35 -9.66
N LEU A 83 -1.79 -2.81 -8.76
CA LEU A 83 -1.52 -1.54 -8.11
C LEU A 83 -0.28 -1.66 -7.21
N SER A 84 0.65 -0.73 -7.40
CA SER A 84 1.89 -0.65 -6.65
C SER A 84 2.28 0.81 -6.43
N MET A 85 3.12 1.07 -5.44
CA MET A 85 3.56 2.42 -5.12
C MET A 85 5.02 2.44 -4.70
N GLU A 86 5.65 3.60 -4.85
CA GLU A 86 7.00 3.86 -4.38
C GLU A 86 7.09 5.29 -3.85
N ALA A 87 7.78 5.47 -2.72
CA ALA A 87 8.04 6.80 -2.19
C ALA A 87 9.16 7.50 -2.98
N ASP A 88 8.85 8.68 -3.54
CA ASP A 88 9.78 9.54 -4.26
C ASP A 88 10.53 10.46 -3.29
N THR A 89 9.78 11.09 -2.37
CA THR A 89 10.30 11.99 -1.34
C THR A 89 9.72 11.61 0.01
N ILE A 90 10.54 11.79 1.05
CA ILE A 90 10.16 11.59 2.45
C ILE A 90 10.76 12.77 3.20
N GLU A 91 9.90 13.64 3.71
CA GLU A 91 10.30 14.85 4.43
C GLU A 91 10.16 14.60 5.94
N SER A 92 11.29 14.55 6.63
CA SER A 92 11.30 14.19 8.06
C SER A 92 10.72 15.26 8.98
N GLY A 93 10.73 16.53 8.57
CA GLY A 93 10.27 17.65 9.38
C GLY A 93 8.75 17.81 9.39
N SER A 94 8.11 17.69 8.23
CA SER A 94 6.65 17.73 8.04
C SER A 94 5.99 16.36 8.17
N HIS A 95 6.77 15.28 8.14
CA HIS A 95 6.28 13.91 8.00
C HIS A 95 5.47 13.69 6.70
N ASP A 96 5.80 14.46 5.67
CA ASP A 96 5.19 14.33 4.35
C ASP A 96 5.91 13.28 3.51
N VAL A 97 5.15 12.52 2.74
CA VAL A 97 5.63 11.50 1.80
C VAL A 97 4.94 11.70 0.47
N THR A 98 5.72 11.98 -0.58
CA THR A 98 5.22 11.94 -1.95
C THR A 98 5.50 10.58 -2.55
N VAL A 99 4.45 9.94 -3.07
CA VAL A 99 4.54 8.64 -3.74
C VAL A 99 4.12 8.76 -5.20
N THR A 100 4.72 7.93 -6.04
CA THR A 100 4.16 7.60 -7.35
C THR A 100 3.43 6.27 -7.24
N VAL A 101 2.18 6.25 -7.66
CA VAL A 101 1.35 5.05 -7.78
C VAL A 101 1.37 4.58 -9.22
N TYR A 102 1.56 3.29 -9.42
CA TYR A 102 1.57 2.60 -10.69
C TYR A 102 0.43 1.60 -10.72
N TYR A 103 -0.32 1.58 -11.81
CA TYR A 103 -1.45 0.67 -11.94
C TYR A 103 -1.70 0.32 -13.40
N ASN A 104 -2.44 -0.77 -13.59
CA ASN A 104 -2.92 -1.18 -14.89
C ASN A 104 -4.45 -1.35 -14.82
N TRP A 105 -5.13 -1.11 -15.94
CA TRP A 105 -6.53 -1.48 -16.05
C TRP A 105 -6.63 -2.96 -16.39
N LYS A 106 -7.64 -3.61 -15.81
CA LYS A 106 -7.98 -4.98 -16.19
C LYS A 106 -8.24 -5.03 -17.70
N ASP A 107 -7.63 -6.02 -18.35
CA ASP A 107 -7.68 -6.23 -19.79
C ASP A 107 -6.94 -5.17 -20.65
N ASN A 108 -6.15 -4.29 -20.01
CA ASN A 108 -5.23 -3.37 -20.68
C ASN A 108 -3.77 -3.82 -20.46
N THR A 109 -2.88 -3.42 -21.35
CA THR A 109 -1.42 -3.64 -21.23
C THR A 109 -0.67 -2.34 -20.95
N THR A 110 -1.34 -1.19 -21.08
CA THR A 110 -0.77 0.12 -20.85
C THR A 110 -0.75 0.44 -19.36
N TRP A 111 0.45 0.73 -18.85
CA TRP A 111 0.62 1.20 -17.49
C TRP A 111 0.26 2.66 -17.34
N HIS A 112 -0.30 3.00 -16.19
CA HIS A 112 -0.66 4.35 -15.82
C HIS A 112 -0.02 4.73 -14.49
N THR A 113 0.16 6.03 -14.28
CA THR A 113 0.71 6.56 -13.04
C THR A 113 0.02 7.82 -12.58
N PHE A 114 0.08 8.07 -11.28
CA PHE A 114 -0.21 9.38 -10.71
C PHE A 114 0.67 9.60 -9.47
N GLY A 115 0.87 10.88 -9.12
CA GLY A 115 1.57 11.28 -7.91
C GLY A 115 0.59 11.72 -6.83
N GLN A 116 0.90 11.40 -5.57
CA GLN A 116 0.12 11.85 -4.41
C GLN A 116 1.06 12.14 -3.24
N THR A 117 0.82 13.26 -2.55
CA THR A 117 1.50 13.56 -1.29
C THR A 117 0.58 13.20 -0.13
N PHE A 118 1.17 12.65 0.92
CA PHE A 118 0.50 12.30 2.16
C PHE A 118 1.22 12.89 3.35
N THR A 119 0.47 13.31 4.37
CA THR A 119 1.02 13.69 5.68
C THR A 119 0.82 12.56 6.68
N PHE A 120 1.86 12.25 7.44
CA PHE A 120 1.78 11.27 8.52
C PHE A 120 1.54 11.92 9.88
N GLY A 121 0.52 11.42 10.59
CA GLY A 121 0.18 11.77 11.96
C GLY A 121 0.34 10.62 12.94
N GLN A 122 0.35 10.96 14.22
CA GLN A 122 0.40 10.00 15.32
C GLN A 122 -0.90 9.17 15.41
N TYR A 123 -0.77 7.85 15.56
CA TYR A 123 -1.83 6.89 15.81
C TYR A 123 -1.24 5.58 16.38
N SER A 124 -1.87 5.01 17.42
CA SER A 124 -1.42 3.77 18.07
C SER A 124 0.10 3.79 18.43
N GLY A 125 0.55 4.88 19.07
CA GLY A 125 1.93 5.00 19.55
C GLY A 125 3.01 5.30 18.48
N GLY A 126 2.64 5.53 17.21
CA GLY A 126 3.60 5.88 16.15
C GLY A 126 2.99 6.68 14.99
N LEU A 127 3.82 7.02 14.00
CA LEU A 127 3.38 7.68 12.76
C LEU A 127 2.66 6.69 11.84
N ASN A 128 1.39 6.40 12.16
CA ASN A 128 0.58 5.35 11.56
C ASN A 128 -0.74 5.87 10.95
N ARG A 129 -1.03 7.17 11.05
CA ARG A 129 -2.13 7.80 10.33
C ARG A 129 -1.57 8.51 9.12
N MET A 130 -2.10 8.25 7.93
CA MET A 130 -1.65 8.83 6.67
C MET A 130 -2.85 9.49 6.00
N GLU A 131 -2.75 10.78 5.69
CA GLU A 131 -3.82 11.59 5.11
C GLU A 131 -3.36 12.17 3.77
N SER A 132 -4.19 12.08 2.73
CA SER A 132 -3.87 12.66 1.42
C SER A 132 -3.86 14.18 1.47
N GLN A 133 -2.80 14.81 0.97
CA GLN A 133 -2.75 16.24 0.71
C GLN A 133 -3.27 16.57 -0.69
N GLY A 134 -4.32 17.38 -0.77
CA GLY A 134 -4.83 17.89 -2.05
C GLY A 134 -5.56 16.87 -2.92
N LEU A 135 -5.71 17.22 -4.19
CA LEU A 135 -6.66 16.62 -5.14
C LEU A 135 -5.95 16.18 -6.44
N SER A 136 -4.70 15.71 -6.38
CA SER A 136 -3.93 15.36 -7.59
C SER A 136 -4.34 14.00 -8.16
N GLY A 137 -5.51 13.94 -8.81
CA GLY A 137 -6.02 12.79 -9.58
C GLY A 137 -6.44 11.58 -8.73
N ALA A 138 -5.88 11.40 -7.54
CA ALA A 138 -6.32 10.36 -6.62
C ALA A 138 -7.52 10.86 -5.78
N PRO A 139 -8.45 9.97 -5.42
CA PRO A 139 -9.42 10.26 -4.39
C PRO A 139 -8.71 10.53 -3.06
N SER A 140 -9.21 11.53 -2.32
CA SER A 140 -8.75 11.79 -0.97
C SER A 140 -9.14 10.64 -0.04
N GLY A 141 -8.36 10.43 1.01
CA GLY A 141 -8.68 9.42 2.01
C GLY A 141 -7.74 9.47 3.22
N THR A 142 -8.19 8.86 4.30
CA THR A 142 -7.42 8.66 5.52
C THR A 142 -7.11 7.17 5.68
N TYR A 143 -5.85 6.87 5.97
CA TYR A 143 -5.31 5.53 6.00
C TYR A 143 -4.66 5.27 7.35
N TYR A 144 -5.03 4.18 8.01
CA TYR A 144 -4.51 3.80 9.31
C TYR A 144 -3.72 2.50 9.20
N PHE A 145 -2.44 2.54 9.55
CA PHE A 145 -1.56 1.37 9.57
C PHE A 145 -1.81 0.58 10.87
N ASN A 146 -2.83 -0.28 10.86
CA ASN A 146 -3.24 -1.05 12.05
C ASN A 146 -2.32 -2.24 12.35
N TYR A 147 -1.70 -2.81 11.32
CA TYR A 147 -0.71 -3.87 11.48
C TYR A 147 0.45 -3.61 10.54
N THR A 148 1.69 -3.66 11.02
CA THR A 148 2.87 -3.42 10.20
C THR A 148 4.02 -4.29 10.67
N THR A 149 4.73 -4.88 9.71
CA THR A 149 5.94 -5.70 9.89
C THR A 149 7.03 -5.15 8.98
N GLY A 150 8.24 -5.73 9.01
CA GLY A 150 9.30 -5.35 8.08
C GLY A 150 8.98 -5.53 6.59
N GLY A 151 7.96 -6.34 6.27
CA GLY A 151 7.66 -6.75 4.90
C GLY A 151 6.24 -6.51 4.40
N CYS A 152 5.29 -6.30 5.30
CA CYS A 152 3.88 -6.07 4.95
C CYS A 152 3.15 -5.20 5.97
N ALA A 153 2.05 -4.60 5.53
CA ALA A 153 1.12 -3.86 6.37
C ALA A 153 -0.33 -4.15 6.03
N VAL A 154 -1.20 -4.09 7.04
CA VAL A 154 -2.65 -4.01 6.90
C VAL A 154 -3.09 -2.60 7.23
N VAL A 155 -3.70 -1.95 6.24
CA VAL A 155 -4.11 -0.55 6.29
C VAL A 155 -5.62 -0.47 6.28
N VAL A 156 -6.21 0.15 7.29
CA VAL A 156 -7.64 0.49 7.32
C VAL A 156 -7.86 1.81 6.57
N VAL A 157 -8.94 1.89 5.81
CA VAL A 157 -9.27 3.05 4.98
C VAL A 157 -10.55 3.70 5.48
N THR A 158 -10.51 5.00 5.75
CA THR A 158 -11.69 5.80 6.11
C THR A 158 -11.75 7.07 5.27
N ASP A 159 -12.92 7.73 5.30
CA ASP A 159 -13.14 9.06 4.71
C ASP A 159 -12.70 9.15 3.26
N PHE A 160 -12.90 8.06 2.54
CA PHE A 160 -12.52 7.96 1.16
C PHE A 160 -13.47 8.85 0.35
N GLY A 161 -12.94 9.98 -0.11
CA GLY A 161 -13.72 11.09 -0.63
C GLY A 161 -14.50 10.73 -1.90
N ASN A 162 -15.49 11.58 -2.21
CA ASN A 162 -16.10 11.59 -3.54
C ASN A 162 -15.01 11.92 -4.56
N ARG A 163 -14.88 11.09 -5.59
CA ARG A 163 -13.95 11.31 -6.70
C ARG A 163 -14.04 12.76 -7.18
N ILE A 164 -12.89 13.38 -7.46
CA ILE A 164 -12.88 14.56 -8.32
C ILE A 164 -13.37 14.04 -9.66
N ARG A 165 -14.53 14.51 -10.10
CA ARG A 165 -14.90 14.33 -11.51
C ARG A 165 -13.87 15.13 -12.30
N ASP A 166 -13.06 14.44 -13.11
CA ASP A 166 -12.09 15.08 -14.01
C ASP A 166 -12.77 15.98 -15.07
N ASP A 167 -14.10 15.93 -15.15
CA ASP A 167 -14.87 16.85 -15.97
C ASP A 167 -15.44 17.98 -15.10
N PRO A 168 -14.98 19.23 -15.25
CA PRO A 168 -15.74 20.37 -14.77
C PRO A 168 -17.03 20.39 -15.58
N GLU A 169 -18.08 19.72 -15.09
CA GLU A 169 -19.44 19.92 -15.61
C GLU A 169 -19.59 21.44 -15.79
N PRO A 170 -19.87 21.92 -17.02
CA PRO A 170 -19.95 23.34 -17.28
C PRO A 170 -20.97 23.89 -16.30
N LYS A 171 -20.48 24.68 -15.35
CA LYS A 171 -21.31 25.38 -14.39
C LYS A 171 -22.30 26.15 -15.24
N LYS A 172 -23.54 25.65 -15.33
CA LYS A 172 -24.64 26.47 -15.80
C LYS A 172 -24.69 27.62 -14.81
N GLU A 173 -24.17 28.75 -15.23
CA GLU A 173 -24.32 30.04 -14.57
C GLU A 173 -25.82 30.22 -14.35
N THR A 174 -26.28 29.80 -13.17
CA THR A 174 -27.62 30.10 -12.72
C THR A 174 -27.46 31.44 -12.04
N GLU A 175 -27.57 32.49 -12.86
CA GLU A 175 -27.64 33.85 -12.37
C GLU A 175 -28.78 33.98 -11.35
N GLY A 176 -28.43 34.47 -10.17
CA GLY A 176 -29.31 35.27 -9.33
C GLY A 176 -30.25 34.50 -8.40
N GLN A 177 -29.77 34.23 -7.17
CA GLN A 177 -30.60 34.48 -5.99
C GLN A 177 -29.74 34.68 -4.75
N GLU A 178 -29.52 35.94 -4.37
CA GLU A 178 -29.01 36.32 -3.05
C GLU A 178 -29.99 35.80 -1.99
N THR A 179 -29.55 34.81 -1.21
CA THR A 179 -30.20 34.46 0.05
C THR A 179 -29.14 34.49 1.15
N ASP A 180 -29.26 35.53 1.96
CA ASP A 180 -28.59 35.74 3.24
C ASP A 180 -28.92 34.56 4.17
N GLY A 181 -27.90 33.82 4.62
CA GLY A 181 -28.17 32.54 5.28
C GLY A 181 -26.95 31.80 5.85
N THR A 182 -26.47 32.26 7.00
CA THR A 182 -25.90 31.49 8.12
C THR A 182 -25.00 30.29 7.76
N ASP A 183 -23.68 30.52 7.80
CA ASP A 183 -22.65 29.50 7.82
C ASP A 183 -22.84 28.53 9.01
N LYS A 184 -23.43 27.37 8.74
CA LYS A 184 -23.24 26.18 9.56
C LYS A 184 -22.29 25.25 8.82
N GLN A 185 -21.01 25.40 9.15
CA GLN A 185 -19.96 24.44 8.88
C GLN A 185 -20.41 23.10 9.46
N LYS A 186 -20.99 22.26 8.60
CA LYS A 186 -21.41 20.91 8.93
C LYS A 186 -20.15 20.07 8.93
N GLU A 187 -19.44 20.07 10.06
CA GLU A 187 -18.56 18.96 10.41
C GLU A 187 -19.37 17.70 10.17
N SER A 188 -18.89 16.87 9.25
CA SER A 188 -19.49 15.57 8.97
C SER A 188 -19.21 14.70 10.19
N GLU A 189 -20.04 14.86 11.22
CA GLU A 189 -20.06 14.04 12.41
C GLU A 189 -20.09 12.58 11.97
N GLY A 190 -19.15 11.83 12.55
CA GLY A 190 -18.77 10.48 12.17
C GLY A 190 -19.97 9.63 11.81
N THR A 191 -19.87 9.01 10.63
CA THR A 191 -20.67 7.84 10.30
C THR A 191 -20.55 6.88 11.47
N THR A 192 -21.64 6.69 12.22
CA THR A 192 -21.75 5.70 13.27
C THR A 192 -21.46 4.34 12.64
N VAL A 193 -20.21 3.90 12.76
CA VAL A 193 -19.79 2.55 12.35
C VAL A 193 -20.55 1.61 13.28
N ASN A 194 -21.51 0.85 12.75
CA ASN A 194 -22.08 -0.23 13.55
C ASN A 194 -20.92 -1.11 13.99
N GLU A 195 -20.85 -1.48 15.28
CA GLU A 195 -19.78 -2.36 15.80
C GLU A 195 -19.69 -3.72 15.06
N ASN A 196 -20.70 -4.06 14.26
CA ASN A 196 -20.74 -5.26 13.42
C ASN A 196 -20.16 -5.07 12.00
N ASP A 197 -19.94 -3.83 11.55
CA ASP A 197 -19.40 -3.55 10.23
C ASP A 197 -17.87 -3.52 10.30
N GLN A 198 -17.26 -4.62 9.88
CA GLN A 198 -15.79 -4.69 9.77
C GLN A 198 -15.26 -3.58 8.85
N PRO A 199 -14.08 -3.01 9.12
CA PRO A 199 -13.51 -1.94 8.30
C PRO A 199 -13.10 -2.41 6.90
N GLN A 200 -13.08 -1.47 5.96
CA GLN A 200 -12.42 -1.67 4.68
C GLN A 200 -10.90 -1.61 4.88
N CYS A 201 -10.18 -2.55 4.27
CA CYS A 201 -8.76 -2.70 4.46
C CYS A 201 -8.02 -2.93 3.15
N MET A 202 -6.72 -2.68 3.19
CA MET A 202 -5.73 -2.99 2.16
C MET A 202 -4.54 -3.72 2.78
N VAL A 203 -3.96 -4.66 2.04
CA VAL A 203 -2.69 -5.32 2.39
C VAL A 203 -1.62 -4.89 1.40
N TRP A 204 -0.62 -4.19 1.91
CA TRP A 204 0.57 -3.79 1.17
C TRP A 204 1.74 -4.66 1.56
N ALA A 205 2.56 -5.05 0.59
CA ALA A 205 3.75 -5.85 0.86
C ALA A 205 4.91 -5.52 -0.07
N THR A 206 6.14 -5.76 0.40
CA THR A 206 7.32 -5.74 -0.47
C THR A 206 7.33 -7.00 -1.35
N ARG A 207 8.04 -6.96 -2.48
CA ARG A 207 8.07 -8.08 -3.44
C ARG A 207 8.52 -9.41 -2.82
N GLY A 208 9.54 -9.36 -1.95
CA GLY A 208 10.09 -10.55 -1.30
C GLY A 208 9.04 -11.27 -0.45
N ASP A 209 8.13 -10.48 0.12
CA ASP A 209 7.10 -10.97 1.02
C ASP A 209 5.82 -11.36 0.29
N VAL A 210 5.61 -10.96 -0.98
CA VAL A 210 4.37 -11.28 -1.73
C VAL A 210 4.05 -12.77 -1.75
N ARG A 211 5.06 -13.61 -1.94
CA ARG A 211 4.88 -15.08 -1.94
C ARG A 211 4.73 -15.63 -0.52
N GLY A 212 5.26 -14.91 0.46
CA GLY A 212 5.08 -15.18 1.89
C GLY A 212 3.75 -14.67 2.44
N ILE A 213 2.86 -14.03 1.67
CA ILE A 213 1.61 -13.43 2.20
C ILE A 213 0.65 -14.44 2.85
N GLN A 214 0.93 -15.74 2.80
CA GLN A 214 0.40 -16.71 3.78
C GLN A 214 0.77 -16.40 5.27
N ASN A 215 1.39 -15.25 5.52
CA ASN A 215 1.86 -14.67 6.77
C ASN A 215 0.78 -13.95 7.62
N CYS A 216 1.27 -13.38 8.73
CA CYS A 216 0.53 -12.61 9.72
C CYS A 216 -0.39 -11.52 9.14
N CYS A 217 0.03 -10.79 8.09
CA CYS A 217 -0.80 -9.74 7.49
C CYS A 217 -2.09 -10.31 6.88
N GLU A 218 -2.06 -11.47 6.22
CA GLU A 218 -3.29 -12.09 5.70
C GLU A 218 -4.17 -12.62 6.83
N LYS A 219 -3.57 -13.25 7.84
CA LYS A 219 -4.30 -13.72 9.04
C LYS A 219 -4.99 -12.54 9.75
N TYR A 220 -4.26 -11.44 9.96
CA TYR A 220 -4.78 -10.21 10.56
C TYR A 220 -5.89 -9.62 9.70
N PHE A 221 -5.65 -9.45 8.40
CA PHE A 221 -6.65 -8.94 7.46
C PHE A 221 -7.95 -9.76 7.48
N THR A 222 -7.84 -11.09 7.40
CA THR A 222 -9.01 -11.98 7.37
C THR A 222 -9.82 -11.93 8.67
N ARG A 223 -9.16 -11.67 9.81
CA ARG A 223 -9.82 -11.55 11.12
C ARG A 223 -10.47 -10.18 11.32
N HIS A 224 -9.85 -9.11 10.84
CA HIS A 224 -10.21 -7.74 11.21
C HIS A 224 -10.88 -6.93 10.11
N CYS A 225 -10.98 -7.44 8.88
CA CYS A 225 -11.51 -6.71 7.73
C CYS A 225 -12.72 -7.40 7.11
N VAL A 226 -13.50 -6.66 6.32
CA VAL A 226 -14.67 -7.20 5.58
C VAL A 226 -14.32 -8.48 4.81
N LYS A 227 -15.25 -9.45 4.76
CA LYS A 227 -14.99 -10.77 4.15
C LYS A 227 -14.77 -10.77 2.63
N ASN A 228 -15.23 -9.74 1.91
CA ASN A 228 -15.19 -9.66 0.45
C ASN A 228 -13.81 -9.24 -0.09
N LYS A 229 -12.79 -10.03 0.22
CA LYS A 229 -11.41 -9.73 -0.19
C LYS A 229 -11.19 -10.01 -1.67
N LYS A 230 -10.45 -9.11 -2.33
CA LYS A 230 -9.99 -9.27 -3.72
C LYS A 230 -8.48 -9.24 -3.75
N TYR A 231 -7.90 -10.12 -4.56
CA TYR A 231 -6.46 -10.12 -4.83
C TYR A 231 -6.16 -9.16 -5.98
N GLN A 232 -5.20 -8.27 -5.75
CA GLN A 232 -4.83 -7.19 -6.66
C GLN A 232 -3.48 -7.46 -7.34
N TYR A 233 -2.53 -8.05 -6.61
CA TYR A 233 -1.22 -8.39 -7.12
C TYR A 233 -0.96 -9.90 -7.04
N THR A 234 -0.52 -10.50 -8.15
CA THR A 234 0.13 -11.82 -8.14
C THR A 234 1.38 -11.77 -9.02
N PRO A 235 2.51 -12.38 -8.63
CA PRO A 235 3.75 -12.30 -9.42
C PRO A 235 3.65 -12.85 -10.84
N ASN A 236 2.67 -13.72 -11.11
CA ASN A 236 2.45 -14.31 -12.44
C ASN A 236 1.61 -13.41 -13.35
N LYS A 237 0.81 -12.52 -12.77
CA LYS A 237 -0.06 -11.59 -13.50
C LYS A 237 0.58 -10.21 -13.63
N CYS A 238 1.28 -9.78 -12.59
CA CYS A 238 1.79 -8.43 -12.46
C CYS A 238 3.33 -8.42 -12.59
N PRO A 239 3.90 -7.72 -13.59
CA PRO A 239 5.34 -7.59 -13.75
C PRO A 239 5.99 -6.89 -12.55
N ASN A 240 7.33 -6.90 -12.52
CA ASN A 240 8.07 -6.11 -11.54
C ASN A 240 7.96 -4.62 -11.87
N LEU A 241 7.88 -3.77 -10.85
CA LEU A 241 7.87 -2.32 -11.02
C LEU A 241 9.11 -1.81 -11.79
N SER A 242 10.26 -2.49 -11.68
CA SER A 242 11.43 -2.16 -12.50
C SER A 242 11.18 -2.34 -14.00
N GLN A 243 10.37 -3.32 -14.39
CA GLN A 243 9.98 -3.56 -15.78
C GLN A 243 8.98 -2.51 -16.23
N VAL A 244 7.96 -2.25 -15.41
CA VAL A 244 6.94 -1.21 -15.63
C VAL A 244 7.57 0.15 -15.91
N LYS A 245 8.56 0.56 -15.10
CA LYS A 245 9.28 1.82 -15.25
C LYS A 245 10.09 1.95 -16.55
N THR A 246 10.36 0.85 -17.24
CA THR A 246 11.05 0.87 -18.54
C THR A 246 10.08 1.09 -19.70
N GLU A 247 8.79 0.80 -19.48
CA GLU A 247 7.71 0.90 -20.48
C GLU A 247 7.00 2.26 -20.43
N LEU A 248 7.09 2.97 -19.31
CA LEU A 248 6.57 4.33 -19.09
C LEU A 248 7.57 5.39 -19.55
#